data_AF-A0A1I4QBI8-F1
#
_entry.id   AF-A0A1I4QBI8-F1
#
_cell.length_a   1.000
_cell.length_b   1.000
_cell.length_c   1.000
_cell.angle_alpha   90.00
_cell.angle_beta   90.00
_cell.angle_gamma   90.00
#
_symmetry.space_group_name_H-M   'P 1'
#
loop_
_entity.id
_entity.type
_entity.pdbx_description
1 polymer ?
#
loop_
_entity_poly.entity_id
_entity_poly.type
_entity_poly.pdbx_seq_one_letter_code
_entity_poly.pdbx_strand_id
1 'polypeptide(L)'
;MTFFPFVDPNRRPQAKIRKTTEELTQKFHAIDPDLTLIHNDNFIDYGPEVFPQLSSIYWDPRVANHPMEHFVYSEYQLRYKNYPLYWFTPYGEWLYETYQKPGGTPDPERKTLKMIDQTILRIIHDYQVHNLLYWKDIFTEKQFEQEKLEPYKRLSQFVGPVKIISSPISFTDPKHRSLAAVEKNTEFLETQLDHLDSQLTVIHDDSYIDFGPDIGHFLAECPYDPEEDEPDDPRRYLSHYDYNIYFNETAIYGLSPYSIGTSFHGDFFNGGIANVTYLGLSKELDDAIEVIMRKYMLYNKYYWRNNYSYEDFQKIVRNYKKTWKLN
;
A
#
# COMPACT_ATOMS: atom_id res chain seq x y z
N MET A 1 -29.96 -3.58 -3.82
CA MET A 1 -28.92 -4.26 -3.03
C MET A 1 -29.31 -5.72 -2.89
N THR A 2 -28.66 -6.60 -3.62
CA THR A 2 -28.78 -8.05 -3.42
C THR A 2 -27.79 -8.41 -2.31
N PHE A 3 -28.33 -8.78 -1.14
CA PHE A 3 -27.54 -9.24 0.00
C PHE A 3 -26.98 -10.63 -0.35
N PHE A 4 -25.71 -10.70 -0.72
CA PHE A 4 -25.01 -11.98 -0.88
C PHE A 4 -24.64 -12.48 0.52
N PRO A 5 -25.18 -13.62 0.99
CA PRO A 5 -24.73 -14.20 2.24
C PRO A 5 -23.27 -14.63 2.04
N PHE A 6 -22.33 -13.92 2.65
CA PHE A 6 -20.92 -14.27 2.61
C PHE A 6 -20.75 -15.70 3.14
N VAL A 7 -20.25 -16.59 2.29
CA VAL A 7 -19.83 -17.93 2.71
C VAL A 7 -18.65 -17.77 3.66
N ASP A 8 -18.62 -18.55 4.75
CA ASP A 8 -17.59 -18.47 5.80
C ASP A 8 -16.18 -18.37 5.19
N PRO A 9 -15.48 -17.23 5.32
CA PRO A 9 -14.16 -17.02 4.72
C PRO A 9 -13.06 -17.91 5.34
N ASN A 10 -13.36 -18.65 6.41
CA ASN A 10 -12.39 -19.45 7.16
C ASN A 10 -12.30 -20.93 6.74
N ARG A 11 -12.79 -21.31 5.54
CA ARG A 11 -12.69 -22.70 5.08
C ARG A 11 -11.25 -23.21 4.91
N ARG A 12 -10.29 -22.30 4.83
CA ARG A 12 -8.85 -22.60 4.76
C ARG A 12 -8.16 -22.34 6.09
N PRO A 13 -7.75 -23.38 6.83
CA PRO A 13 -6.98 -23.20 8.06
C PRO A 13 -5.64 -22.53 7.79
N GLN A 14 -5.26 -21.52 8.58
CA GLN A 14 -3.99 -20.79 8.45
C GLN A 14 -2.76 -21.71 8.44
N ALA A 15 -2.77 -22.81 9.21
CA ALA A 15 -1.69 -23.79 9.18
C ALA A 15 -1.53 -24.50 7.81
N LYS A 16 -2.63 -24.69 7.08
CA LYS A 16 -2.61 -25.24 5.71
C LYS A 16 -2.11 -24.23 4.70
N ILE A 17 -2.44 -22.95 4.89
CA ILE A 17 -1.93 -21.85 4.05
C ILE A 17 -0.41 -21.78 4.19
N ARG A 18 0.12 -21.71 5.41
CA ARG A 18 1.58 -21.72 5.66
C ARG A 18 2.30 -22.89 4.99
N LYS A 19 1.75 -24.10 5.14
CA LYS A 19 2.29 -25.29 4.49
C LYS A 19 2.28 -25.17 2.96
N THR A 20 1.20 -24.64 2.40
CA THR A 20 1.07 -24.42 0.95
C THR A 20 2.09 -23.39 0.46
N THR A 21 2.29 -22.30 1.20
CA THR A 21 3.32 -21.29 0.92
C THR A 21 4.71 -21.90 0.91
N GLU A 22 5.05 -22.76 1.88
CA GLU A 22 6.33 -23.47 1.94
C GLU A 22 6.51 -24.40 0.74
N GLU A 23 5.48 -25.20 0.41
CA GLU A 23 5.50 -26.12 -0.74
C GLU A 23 5.63 -25.36 -2.07
N LEU A 24 4.93 -24.24 -2.25
CA LEU A 24 5.05 -23.38 -3.42
C LEU A 24 6.43 -22.74 -3.52
N THR A 25 6.96 -22.23 -2.42
CA THR A 25 8.31 -21.64 -2.37
C THR A 25 9.36 -22.66 -2.83
N GLN A 26 9.28 -23.90 -2.35
CA GLN A 26 10.18 -24.97 -2.77
C GLN A 26 10.04 -25.28 -4.27
N LYS A 27 8.81 -25.33 -4.80
CA LYS A 27 8.56 -25.58 -6.22
C LYS A 27 9.13 -24.48 -7.11
N PHE A 28 9.01 -23.21 -6.71
CA PHE A 28 9.59 -22.09 -7.47
C PHE A 28 11.13 -22.07 -7.36
N HIS A 29 11.70 -22.29 -6.19
CA HIS A 29 13.17 -22.40 -6.03
C HIS A 29 13.78 -23.55 -6.83
N ALA A 30 13.03 -24.64 -7.06
CA ALA A 30 13.47 -25.75 -7.90
C ALA A 30 13.55 -25.40 -9.39
N ILE A 31 12.82 -24.36 -9.84
CA ILE A 31 12.96 -23.80 -11.19
C ILE A 31 14.20 -22.90 -11.23
N ASP A 32 14.26 -21.94 -10.31
CA ASP A 32 15.35 -20.98 -10.19
C ASP A 32 15.42 -20.46 -8.74
N PRO A 33 16.59 -20.54 -8.05
CA PRO A 33 16.73 -20.07 -6.67
C PRO A 33 16.52 -18.56 -6.49
N ASP A 34 16.57 -17.76 -7.57
CA ASP A 34 16.31 -16.32 -7.52
C ASP A 34 14.82 -15.97 -7.57
N LEU A 35 13.93 -16.97 -7.74
CA LEU A 35 12.48 -16.78 -7.62
C LEU A 35 12.08 -16.72 -6.15
N THR A 36 11.48 -15.61 -5.73
CA THR A 36 11.01 -15.43 -4.35
C THR A 36 9.50 -15.29 -4.31
N LEU A 37 8.84 -16.11 -3.49
CA LEU A 37 7.40 -16.05 -3.26
C LEU A 37 7.11 -15.26 -1.97
N ILE A 38 6.21 -14.29 -2.07
CA ILE A 38 5.73 -13.49 -0.95
C ILE A 38 4.25 -13.82 -0.74
N HIS A 39 3.86 -14.19 0.47
CA HIS A 39 2.46 -14.40 0.87
C HIS A 39 1.91 -13.17 1.59
N ASN A 40 0.67 -12.82 1.29
CA ASN A 40 -0.05 -11.74 1.94
C ASN A 40 -0.95 -12.30 3.05
N ASP A 41 -0.49 -12.21 4.30
CA ASP A 41 -1.15 -12.82 5.48
C ASP A 41 -2.58 -12.33 5.73
N ASN A 42 -2.94 -11.16 5.19
CA ASN A 42 -4.26 -10.56 5.34
C ASN A 42 -5.23 -10.94 4.21
N PHE A 43 -4.81 -11.76 3.25
CA PHE A 43 -5.69 -12.26 2.18
C PHE A 43 -6.88 -13.03 2.77
N ILE A 44 -8.08 -12.57 2.43
CA ILE A 44 -9.33 -13.23 2.78
C ILE A 44 -9.85 -13.99 1.57
N ASP A 45 -9.94 -15.32 1.71
CA ASP A 45 -10.49 -16.18 0.66
C ASP A 45 -12.03 -16.20 0.74
N TYR A 46 -12.67 -15.28 0.01
CA TYR A 46 -14.13 -15.16 -0.05
C TYR A 46 -14.84 -16.29 -0.81
N GLY A 47 -14.11 -17.26 -1.38
CA GLY A 47 -14.70 -18.38 -2.12
C GLY A 47 -15.00 -18.08 -3.59
N PRO A 48 -15.16 -19.11 -4.43
CA PRO A 48 -15.31 -18.97 -5.88
C PRO A 48 -16.68 -18.42 -6.33
N GLU A 49 -17.70 -18.40 -5.46
CA GLU A 49 -19.00 -17.77 -5.79
C GLU A 49 -18.92 -16.24 -5.68
N VAL A 50 -18.16 -15.76 -4.70
CA VAL A 50 -18.07 -14.35 -4.33
C VAL A 50 -16.88 -13.69 -5.03
N PHE A 51 -15.73 -14.36 -5.04
CA PHE A 51 -14.48 -13.77 -5.55
C PHE A 51 -14.56 -13.28 -7.01
N PRO A 52 -15.15 -13.99 -7.99
CA PRO A 52 -15.26 -13.48 -9.37
C PRO A 52 -16.21 -12.29 -9.53
N GLN A 53 -17.16 -12.11 -8.60
CA GLN A 53 -18.06 -10.95 -8.58
C GLN A 53 -17.38 -9.75 -7.91
N LEU A 54 -16.51 -10.02 -6.94
CA LEU A 54 -15.66 -9.03 -6.30
C LEU A 54 -14.41 -8.72 -7.13
N SER A 55 -13.97 -9.58 -8.05
CA SER A 55 -12.67 -9.45 -8.68
C SER A 55 -12.56 -8.18 -9.54
N SER A 56 -13.63 -7.77 -10.23
CA SER A 56 -13.67 -6.51 -10.97
C SER A 56 -13.70 -5.26 -10.08
N ILE A 57 -14.00 -5.42 -8.79
CA ILE A 57 -14.21 -4.36 -7.79
C ILE A 57 -12.98 -4.23 -6.87
N TYR A 58 -12.30 -5.33 -6.56
CA TYR A 58 -11.20 -5.42 -5.59
C TYR A 58 -9.82 -5.44 -6.23
N TRP A 59 -9.73 -5.61 -7.54
CA TRP A 59 -8.46 -5.68 -8.26
C TRP A 59 -8.11 -4.42 -9.03
N ASP A 60 -9.07 -3.50 -9.14
CA ASP A 60 -8.88 -2.30 -9.94
C ASP A 60 -8.67 -1.08 -9.02
N PRO A 61 -7.42 -0.59 -8.85
CA PRO A 61 -7.12 0.61 -8.05
C PRO A 61 -7.82 1.89 -8.56
N ARG A 62 -8.52 1.82 -9.70
CA ARG A 62 -9.08 2.94 -10.47
C ARG A 62 -10.55 3.16 -10.19
N VAL A 63 -11.19 2.25 -9.47
CA VAL A 63 -12.61 2.36 -9.12
C VAL A 63 -12.73 3.38 -7.98
N ALA A 64 -13.18 4.57 -8.33
CA ALA A 64 -13.44 5.64 -7.37
C ALA A 64 -14.44 5.17 -6.29
N ASN A 65 -14.11 5.42 -5.01
CA ASN A 65 -14.93 5.19 -3.81
C ASN A 65 -14.91 3.80 -3.15
N HIS A 66 -13.81 3.03 -3.24
CA HIS A 66 -13.67 1.82 -2.40
C HIS A 66 -13.10 2.13 -1.00
N PRO A 67 -13.73 1.64 0.09
CA PRO A 67 -13.14 1.69 1.43
C PRO A 67 -11.81 0.94 1.43
N MET A 68 -10.71 1.65 1.72
CA MET A 68 -9.36 1.12 1.65
C MET A 68 -9.06 0.01 2.66
N GLU A 69 -9.90 -0.14 3.68
CA GLU A 69 -9.87 -1.18 4.71
C GLU A 69 -10.09 -2.62 4.19
N HIS A 70 -10.26 -2.82 2.88
CA HIS A 70 -10.52 -4.13 2.26
C HIS A 70 -9.53 -4.52 1.15
N PHE A 71 -8.40 -3.81 1.03
CA PHE A 71 -7.41 -4.07 -0.01
C PHE A 71 -6.58 -5.34 0.25
N VAL A 72 -6.93 -6.44 -0.42
CA VAL A 72 -5.94 -7.47 -0.76
C VAL A 72 -6.04 -7.81 -2.24
N TYR A 73 -5.10 -7.25 -3.00
CA TYR A 73 -5.01 -7.46 -4.45
C TYR A 73 -4.63 -8.90 -4.79
N SER A 74 -3.71 -9.56 -4.07
CA SER A 74 -3.33 -10.96 -4.36
C SER A 74 -3.02 -11.76 -3.10
N GLU A 75 -3.11 -13.10 -3.16
CA GLU A 75 -2.65 -13.95 -2.05
C GLU A 75 -1.12 -14.07 -2.09
N TYR A 76 -0.58 -14.16 -3.31
CA TYR A 76 0.85 -14.28 -3.54
C TYR A 76 1.37 -13.25 -4.54
N GLN A 77 2.63 -12.88 -4.32
CA GLN A 77 3.47 -12.19 -5.29
C GLN A 77 4.73 -13.03 -5.55
N LEU A 78 4.96 -13.41 -6.80
CA LEU A 78 6.19 -14.07 -7.24
C LEU A 78 7.13 -13.03 -7.84
N ARG A 79 8.37 -13.01 -7.37
CA ARG A 79 9.43 -12.09 -7.83
C ARG A 79 10.60 -12.87 -8.39
N TYR A 80 11.33 -12.27 -9.33
CA TYR A 80 12.63 -12.74 -9.80
C TYR A 80 13.67 -11.66 -9.53
N LYS A 81 14.70 -11.93 -8.71
CA LYS A 81 15.73 -10.94 -8.32
C LYS A 81 15.14 -9.56 -7.94
N ASN A 82 14.11 -9.58 -7.09
CA ASN A 82 13.34 -8.41 -6.65
C ASN A 82 12.41 -7.74 -7.68
N TYR A 83 12.28 -8.26 -8.90
CA TYR A 83 11.29 -7.75 -9.86
C TYR A 83 9.98 -8.53 -9.77
N PRO A 84 8.80 -7.88 -9.73
CA PRO A 84 7.52 -8.58 -9.76
C PRO A 84 7.35 -9.31 -11.10
N LEU A 85 6.96 -10.59 -11.02
CA LEU A 85 6.74 -11.45 -12.18
C LEU A 85 5.25 -11.82 -12.28
N TYR A 86 4.71 -12.39 -11.20
CA TYR A 86 3.30 -12.78 -11.12
C TYR A 86 2.64 -12.27 -9.85
N TRP A 87 1.39 -11.87 -9.97
CA TRP A 87 0.45 -11.82 -8.87
C TRP A 87 -0.60 -12.91 -9.07
N PHE A 88 -0.92 -13.65 -8.01
CA PHE A 88 -1.95 -14.66 -8.13
C PHE A 88 -2.72 -14.86 -6.83
N THR A 89 -3.97 -15.30 -6.99
CA THR A 89 -4.89 -15.73 -5.96
C THR A 89 -5.33 -17.16 -6.27
N PRO A 90 -6.16 -17.78 -5.42
CA PRO A 90 -6.75 -19.07 -5.75
C PRO A 90 -7.58 -19.10 -7.03
N TYR A 91 -7.98 -17.95 -7.56
CA TYR A 91 -8.97 -17.85 -8.63
C TYR A 91 -8.43 -17.21 -9.89
N GLY A 92 -7.25 -16.59 -9.86
CA GLY A 92 -6.72 -15.77 -10.94
C GLY A 92 -5.22 -15.53 -10.84
N GLU A 93 -4.63 -15.18 -11.97
CA GLU A 93 -3.22 -14.80 -12.08
C GLU A 93 -3.05 -13.69 -13.11
N TRP A 94 -2.14 -12.77 -12.80
CA TRP A 94 -1.78 -11.63 -13.62
C TRP A 94 -0.28 -11.61 -13.85
N LEU A 95 0.10 -11.36 -15.09
CA LEU A 95 1.49 -11.23 -15.51
C LEU A 95 1.86 -9.74 -15.60
N TYR A 96 2.99 -9.38 -15.01
CA TYR A 96 3.52 -8.01 -15.12
C TYR A 96 4.22 -7.83 -16.47
N GLU A 97 3.68 -6.97 -17.37
CA GLU A 97 4.15 -6.89 -18.75
C GLU A 97 5.47 -6.09 -18.93
N THR A 98 5.82 -5.23 -17.97
CA THR A 98 6.95 -4.29 -18.08
C THR A 98 8.20 -4.74 -17.31
N TYR A 99 8.95 -5.70 -17.87
CA TYR A 99 10.40 -5.77 -17.64
C TYR A 99 11.11 -5.01 -18.77
N GLN A 100 11.27 -3.70 -18.60
CA GLN A 100 12.22 -2.89 -19.36
C GLN A 100 13.22 -2.31 -18.36
N LYS A 101 14.52 -2.50 -18.60
CA LYS A 101 15.54 -1.67 -17.91
C LYS A 101 15.20 -0.20 -18.16
N PRO A 102 15.50 0.72 -17.21
CA PRO A 102 15.45 2.15 -17.48
C PRO A 102 16.22 2.42 -18.78
N GLY A 103 15.54 2.92 -19.82
CA GLY A 103 16.13 3.16 -21.16
C GLY A 103 15.62 2.26 -22.30
N GLY A 104 14.65 1.36 -22.08
CA GLY A 104 13.86 0.75 -23.17
C GLY A 104 14.52 -0.43 -23.90
N THR A 105 15.70 -0.87 -23.50
CA THR A 105 16.31 -2.10 -24.02
C THR A 105 15.64 -3.35 -23.44
N PRO A 106 15.19 -4.32 -24.27
CA PRO A 106 14.70 -5.61 -23.81
C PRO A 106 15.78 -6.35 -23.03
N ASP A 107 15.46 -6.82 -21.82
CA ASP A 107 16.45 -7.51 -21.01
C ASP A 107 16.70 -8.95 -21.52
N PRO A 108 17.96 -9.38 -21.72
CA PRO A 108 18.29 -10.77 -21.98
C PRO A 108 17.74 -11.74 -20.92
N GLU A 109 17.58 -11.33 -19.66
CA GLU A 109 16.96 -12.14 -18.59
C GLU A 109 15.48 -12.47 -18.90
N ARG A 110 14.78 -11.63 -19.68
CA ARG A 110 13.39 -11.90 -20.12
C ARG A 110 13.31 -13.08 -21.09
N LYS A 111 14.37 -13.38 -21.84
CA LYS A 111 14.39 -14.60 -22.69
C LYS A 111 14.41 -15.85 -21.83
N THR A 112 15.21 -15.86 -20.77
CA THR A 112 15.26 -16.95 -19.78
C THR A 112 13.91 -17.09 -19.07
N LEU A 113 13.31 -15.99 -18.63
CA LEU A 113 11.99 -15.99 -17.99
C LEU A 113 10.88 -16.50 -18.91
N LYS A 114 10.84 -16.07 -20.19
CA LYS A 114 9.91 -16.60 -21.20
C LYS A 114 10.05 -18.11 -21.41
N MET A 115 11.26 -18.66 -21.24
CA MET A 115 11.50 -20.10 -21.40
C MET A 115 10.99 -20.93 -20.21
N ILE A 116 10.89 -20.35 -19.01
CA ILE A 116 10.39 -21.04 -17.81
C ILE A 116 8.96 -20.65 -17.41
N ASP A 117 8.36 -19.70 -18.12
CA ASP A 117 7.03 -19.13 -17.86
C ASP A 117 5.92 -20.17 -17.80
N GLN A 118 5.91 -21.13 -18.73
CA GLN A 118 4.92 -22.22 -18.75
C GLN A 118 5.02 -23.11 -17.49
N THR A 119 6.23 -23.31 -16.96
CA THR A 119 6.45 -24.11 -15.75
C THR A 119 5.95 -23.35 -14.52
N ILE A 120 6.19 -22.03 -14.47
CA ILE A 120 5.69 -21.15 -13.40
C ILE A 120 4.16 -21.13 -13.41
N LEU A 121 3.54 -20.88 -14.56
CA LEU A 121 2.08 -20.89 -14.71
C LEU A 121 1.47 -22.21 -14.29
N ARG A 122 2.09 -23.34 -14.68
CA ARG A 122 1.60 -24.66 -14.27
C ARG A 122 1.60 -24.84 -12.75
N ILE A 123 2.63 -24.38 -12.03
CA ILE A 123 2.65 -24.43 -10.56
C ILE A 123 1.51 -23.59 -9.96
N ILE A 124 1.28 -22.38 -10.52
CA ILE A 124 0.21 -21.49 -10.09
C ILE A 124 -1.16 -22.17 -10.31
N HIS A 125 -1.39 -22.72 -11.51
CA HIS A 125 -2.64 -23.40 -11.85
C HIS A 125 -2.87 -24.66 -11.01
N ASP A 126 -1.83 -25.47 -10.77
CA ASP A 126 -1.91 -26.63 -9.87
C ASP A 126 -2.37 -26.21 -8.46
N TYR A 127 -1.87 -25.08 -7.96
CA TYR A 127 -2.29 -24.50 -6.69
C TYR A 127 -3.75 -24.02 -6.72
N GLN A 128 -4.17 -23.30 -7.76
CA GLN A 128 -5.56 -22.83 -7.91
C GLN A 128 -6.53 -24.02 -7.92
N VAL A 129 -6.20 -25.09 -8.64
CA VAL A 129 -6.96 -26.35 -8.67
C VAL A 129 -6.99 -27.01 -7.29
N HIS A 130 -5.86 -27.03 -6.57
CA HIS A 130 -5.83 -27.55 -5.21
C HIS A 130 -6.73 -26.73 -4.28
N ASN A 131 -6.78 -25.40 -4.43
CA ASN A 131 -7.63 -24.56 -3.62
C ASN A 131 -9.13 -24.84 -3.81
N LEU A 132 -9.56 -25.20 -5.02
CA LEU A 132 -10.95 -25.57 -5.29
C LEU A 132 -11.44 -26.74 -4.41
N LEU A 133 -10.55 -27.59 -3.91
CA LEU A 133 -10.93 -28.70 -3.03
C LEU A 133 -11.58 -28.24 -1.71
N TYR A 134 -11.25 -27.04 -1.22
CA TYR A 134 -11.90 -26.43 -0.04
C TYR A 134 -13.36 -26.03 -0.28
N TRP A 135 -13.76 -25.98 -1.54
CA TRP A 135 -15.07 -25.53 -2.01
C TRP A 135 -15.83 -26.64 -2.71
N LYS A 136 -15.33 -27.89 -2.68
CA LYS A 136 -15.92 -29.01 -3.43
C LYS A 136 -17.41 -29.21 -3.14
N ASP A 137 -17.86 -28.94 -1.92
CA ASP A 137 -19.25 -29.08 -1.46
C ASP A 137 -20.24 -28.12 -2.13
N ILE A 138 -19.77 -27.01 -2.69
CA ILE A 138 -20.66 -26.03 -3.35
C ILE A 138 -20.88 -26.35 -4.84
N PHE A 139 -20.14 -27.32 -5.38
CA PHE A 139 -20.24 -27.75 -6.77
C PHE A 139 -20.92 -29.10 -6.89
N THR A 140 -21.70 -29.30 -7.96
CA THR A 140 -22.00 -30.66 -8.43
C THR A 140 -20.73 -31.32 -8.95
N GLU A 141 -20.64 -32.65 -8.94
CA GLU A 141 -19.46 -33.38 -9.43
C GLU A 141 -19.07 -32.98 -10.86
N LYS A 142 -20.08 -32.78 -11.73
CA LYS A 142 -19.86 -32.32 -13.10
C LYS A 142 -19.31 -30.90 -13.18
N GLN A 143 -19.84 -29.98 -12.37
CA GLN A 143 -19.33 -28.61 -12.30
C GLN A 143 -17.91 -28.57 -11.73
N PHE A 144 -17.64 -29.35 -10.68
CA PHE A 144 -16.33 -29.42 -10.05
C PHE A 144 -15.24 -29.88 -11.03
N GLU A 145 -15.51 -30.90 -11.84
CA GLU A 145 -14.56 -31.36 -12.86
C GLU A 145 -14.40 -30.36 -14.02
N GLN A 146 -15.40 -29.51 -14.29
CA GLN A 146 -15.26 -28.41 -15.25
C GLN A 146 -14.39 -27.28 -14.70
N GLU A 147 -14.67 -26.84 -13.47
CA GLU A 147 -13.93 -25.76 -12.79
C GLU A 147 -12.44 -26.08 -12.63
N LYS A 148 -12.09 -27.35 -12.37
CA LYS A 148 -10.69 -27.80 -12.30
C LYS A 148 -9.90 -27.60 -13.59
N LEU A 149 -10.58 -27.48 -14.74
CA LEU A 149 -9.94 -27.29 -16.03
C LEU A 149 -9.78 -25.81 -16.39
N GLU A 150 -10.50 -24.90 -15.72
CA GLU A 150 -10.52 -23.49 -16.07
C GLU A 150 -9.17 -22.79 -15.89
N PRO A 151 -8.39 -23.03 -14.82
CA PRO A 151 -7.04 -22.46 -14.70
C PRO A 151 -6.16 -22.71 -15.92
N TYR A 152 -6.13 -23.95 -16.44
CA TYR A 152 -5.26 -24.33 -17.56
C TYR A 152 -5.72 -23.83 -18.93
N LYS A 153 -6.99 -23.42 -19.06
CA LYS A 153 -7.53 -22.85 -20.30
C LYS A 153 -7.46 -21.33 -20.33
N ARG A 154 -7.25 -20.72 -19.17
CA ARG A 154 -7.26 -19.27 -19.02
C ARG A 154 -6.07 -18.66 -19.74
N LEU A 155 -6.35 -17.61 -20.51
CA LEU A 155 -5.31 -16.71 -20.97
C LEU A 155 -4.98 -15.77 -19.80
N SER A 156 -3.75 -15.85 -19.30
CA SER A 156 -3.30 -14.97 -18.23
C SER A 156 -3.45 -13.52 -18.67
N GLN A 157 -3.99 -12.70 -17.77
CA GLN A 157 -4.24 -11.30 -18.07
C GLN A 157 -2.94 -10.50 -17.88
N PHE A 158 -2.65 -9.63 -18.84
CA PHE A 158 -1.51 -8.73 -18.77
C PHE A 158 -1.92 -7.46 -18.04
N VAL A 159 -1.13 -7.06 -17.05
CA VAL A 159 -1.15 -5.67 -16.58
C VAL A 159 -0.27 -4.87 -17.56
N GLY A 160 -0.90 -4.00 -18.35
CA GLY A 160 -0.51 -3.58 -19.71
C GLY A 160 0.82 -2.82 -19.93
N PRO A 161 1.01 -2.23 -21.14
CA PRO A 161 2.28 -1.67 -21.64
C PRO A 161 2.44 -0.15 -21.42
N VAL A 162 1.79 0.42 -20.40
CA VAL A 162 1.89 1.84 -20.11
C VAL A 162 3.24 2.10 -19.44
N LYS A 163 3.88 3.23 -19.70
CA LYS A 163 4.99 3.75 -18.87
C LYS A 163 4.46 3.98 -17.46
N ILE A 164 4.18 2.92 -16.72
CA ILE A 164 4.24 2.99 -15.28
C ILE A 164 5.74 3.14 -15.06
N ILE A 165 6.18 4.37 -14.79
CA ILE A 165 7.42 4.57 -14.03
C ILE A 165 7.20 3.67 -12.83
N SER A 166 7.83 2.51 -12.88
CA SER A 166 7.57 1.38 -12.01
C SER A 166 7.57 1.89 -10.59
N SER A 167 6.39 2.10 -10.01
CA SER A 167 6.31 2.23 -8.57
C SER A 167 6.42 0.78 -8.06
N PRO A 168 7.47 0.43 -7.32
CA PRO A 168 7.60 -0.89 -6.70
C PRO A 168 6.59 -1.08 -5.56
N ILE A 169 5.60 -0.19 -5.42
CA ILE A 169 4.64 -0.19 -4.33
C ILE A 169 3.58 -1.25 -4.58
N SER A 170 3.82 -2.38 -3.95
CA SER A 170 2.76 -3.25 -3.50
C SER A 170 1.98 -2.50 -2.41
N PHE A 171 0.82 -1.92 -2.73
CA PHE A 171 -0.16 -1.46 -1.74
C PHE A 171 -0.83 -2.68 -1.07
N THR A 172 0.00 -3.60 -0.58
CA THR A 172 -0.41 -4.73 0.25
C THR A 172 -0.77 -4.20 1.61
N ASP A 173 -2.05 -4.38 1.96
CA ASP A 173 -2.71 -4.01 3.21
C ASP A 173 -2.26 -2.67 3.82
N PRO A 174 -3.06 -1.59 3.69
CA PRO A 174 -2.71 -0.31 4.30
C PRO A 174 -2.44 -0.50 5.79
N LYS A 175 -1.19 -0.22 6.20
CA LYS A 175 -0.73 -0.44 7.58
C LYS A 175 -1.31 0.61 8.53
N HIS A 176 -2.61 0.56 8.79
CA HIS A 176 -3.26 1.55 9.64
C HIS A 176 -2.67 1.55 11.07
N ARG A 177 -2.49 2.75 11.63
CA ARG A 177 -2.12 2.90 13.05
C ARG A 177 -3.32 2.48 13.90
N SER A 178 -3.10 1.89 15.07
CA SER A 178 -4.25 1.60 15.95
C SER A 178 -5.00 2.90 16.28
N LEU A 179 -6.33 2.83 16.42
CA LEU A 179 -7.15 3.99 16.79
C LEU A 179 -6.60 4.70 18.04
N ALA A 180 -6.21 3.93 19.06
CA ALA A 180 -5.61 4.47 20.28
C ALA A 180 -4.27 5.23 20.04
N ALA A 181 -3.49 4.85 19.02
CA ALA A 181 -2.28 5.59 18.67
C ALA A 181 -2.60 6.89 17.93
N VAL A 182 -3.64 6.89 17.08
CA VAL A 182 -4.14 8.09 16.39
C VAL A 182 -4.72 9.07 17.42
N GLU A 183 -5.63 8.63 18.28
CA GLU A 183 -6.24 9.45 19.34
C GLU A 183 -5.18 10.10 20.23
N LYS A 184 -4.17 9.34 20.65
CA LYS A 184 -3.07 9.87 21.46
C LYS A 184 -2.23 10.93 20.73
N ASN A 185 -2.01 10.77 19.43
CA ASN A 185 -1.27 11.75 18.63
C ASN A 185 -2.11 13.01 18.41
N THR A 186 -3.42 12.87 18.17
CA THR A 186 -4.36 13.97 18.06
C THR A 186 -4.39 14.78 19.36
N GLU A 187 -4.57 14.12 20.51
CA GLU A 187 -4.57 14.77 21.83
C GLU A 187 -3.25 15.51 22.08
N PHE A 188 -2.11 14.92 21.72
CA PHE A 188 -0.81 15.57 21.82
C PHE A 188 -0.75 16.86 20.98
N LEU A 189 -1.15 16.79 19.70
CA LEU A 189 -1.11 17.95 18.80
C LEU A 189 -2.05 19.05 19.31
N GLU A 190 -3.30 18.72 19.61
CA GLU A 190 -4.29 19.66 20.16
C GLU A 190 -3.76 20.35 21.42
N THR A 191 -3.28 19.55 22.38
CA THR A 191 -2.77 20.08 23.65
C THR A 191 -1.57 21.00 23.44
N GLN A 192 -0.56 20.57 22.67
CA GLN A 192 0.66 21.35 22.51
C GLN A 192 0.43 22.63 21.70
N LEU A 193 -0.45 22.59 20.71
CA LEU A 193 -0.79 23.77 19.91
C LEU A 193 -1.59 24.79 20.73
N ASP A 194 -2.59 24.35 21.49
CA ASP A 194 -3.38 25.21 22.37
C ASP A 194 -2.52 25.86 23.48
N HIS A 195 -1.58 25.11 24.06
CA HIS A 195 -0.61 25.67 25.03
C HIS A 195 0.33 26.70 24.41
N LEU A 196 0.60 26.61 23.10
CA LEU A 196 1.47 27.52 22.39
C LEU A 196 0.73 28.81 22.03
N ASP A 197 -0.48 28.70 21.47
CA ASP A 197 -1.40 29.80 21.19
C ASP A 197 -2.83 29.26 21.05
N SER A 198 -3.79 29.82 21.79
CA SER A 198 -5.19 29.37 21.79
C SER A 198 -5.92 29.54 20.45
N GLN A 199 -5.34 30.26 19.49
CA GLN A 199 -5.87 30.42 18.14
C GLN A 199 -5.44 29.29 17.20
N LEU A 200 -4.50 28.44 17.62
CA LEU A 200 -4.07 27.29 16.87
C LEU A 200 -5.03 26.12 17.08
N THR A 201 -5.53 25.56 15.98
CA THR A 201 -6.36 24.36 16.00
C THR A 201 -5.82 23.32 15.03
N VAL A 202 -6.20 22.06 15.23
CA VAL A 202 -5.81 20.95 14.36
C VAL A 202 -7.05 20.14 13.99
N ILE A 203 -7.11 19.68 12.75
CA ILE A 203 -8.16 18.80 12.25
C ILE A 203 -7.50 17.55 11.68
N HIS A 204 -7.92 16.39 12.19
CA HIS A 204 -7.52 15.07 11.67
C HIS A 204 -8.32 14.72 10.40
N ASP A 205 -7.66 14.12 9.43
CA ASP A 205 -8.31 13.53 8.26
C ASP A 205 -8.50 12.02 8.48
N ASP A 206 -9.73 11.62 8.79
CA ASP A 206 -10.08 10.21 9.03
C ASP A 206 -9.87 9.31 7.80
N SER A 207 -9.66 9.88 6.61
CA SER A 207 -9.35 9.13 5.39
C SER A 207 -7.85 8.89 5.19
N TYR A 208 -6.98 9.53 5.98
CA TYR A 208 -5.53 9.36 5.86
C TYR A 208 -5.10 7.96 6.25
N ILE A 209 -4.20 7.39 5.44
CA ILE A 209 -3.66 6.06 5.66
C ILE A 209 -2.15 6.12 5.77
N ASP A 210 -1.65 5.68 6.92
CA ASP A 210 -0.24 5.43 7.12
C ASP A 210 0.13 4.07 6.50
N PHE A 211 0.96 4.03 5.46
CA PHE A 211 1.43 2.78 4.86
C PHE A 211 2.71 2.23 5.52
N GLY A 212 3.13 2.83 6.62
CA GLY A 212 4.42 2.58 7.24
C GLY A 212 5.57 3.29 6.52
N PRO A 213 6.79 3.20 7.08
CA PRO A 213 7.86 4.12 6.73
C PRO A 213 8.30 4.14 5.26
N ASP A 214 8.48 2.98 4.64
CA ASP A 214 9.04 2.93 3.28
C ASP A 214 8.08 3.50 2.24
N ILE A 215 6.81 3.04 2.28
CA ILE A 215 5.78 3.50 1.35
C ILE A 215 5.36 4.94 1.69
N GLY A 216 5.21 5.25 2.98
CA GLY A 216 4.84 6.60 3.41
C GLY A 216 5.86 7.66 3.02
N HIS A 217 7.16 7.37 3.12
CA HIS A 217 8.20 8.28 2.62
C HIS A 217 8.16 8.45 1.10
N PHE A 218 7.95 7.37 0.34
CA PHE A 218 7.78 7.48 -1.11
C PHE A 218 6.58 8.36 -1.46
N LEU A 219 5.42 8.15 -0.84
CA LEU A 219 4.20 8.93 -1.14
C LEU A 219 4.35 10.41 -0.77
N ALA A 220 5.14 10.70 0.26
CA ALA A 220 5.49 12.06 0.65
C ALA A 220 6.44 12.74 -0.37
N GLU A 221 7.38 11.99 -0.95
CA GLU A 221 8.34 12.51 -1.94
C GLU A 221 7.78 12.53 -3.37
N CYS A 222 6.79 11.68 -3.66
CA CYS A 222 6.18 11.51 -4.98
C CYS A 222 4.64 11.50 -4.85
N PRO A 223 4.03 12.63 -4.43
CA PRO A 223 2.58 12.75 -4.38
C PRO A 223 1.98 12.59 -5.78
N TYR A 224 0.67 12.31 -5.84
CA TYR A 224 -0.04 12.28 -7.11
C TYR A 224 -0.04 13.67 -7.76
N ASP A 225 0.37 13.73 -9.03
CA ASP A 225 0.33 14.93 -9.85
C ASP A 225 -0.68 14.75 -10.99
N PRO A 226 -1.82 15.47 -11.00
CA PRO A 226 -2.82 15.34 -12.05
C PRO A 226 -2.33 15.76 -13.46
N GLU A 227 -1.20 16.49 -13.57
CA GLU A 227 -0.61 16.86 -14.85
C GLU A 227 0.32 15.78 -15.42
N GLU A 228 0.98 15.01 -14.56
CA GLU A 228 1.98 14.01 -14.94
C GLU A 228 1.48 12.56 -14.82
N ASP A 229 0.63 12.28 -13.84
CA ASP A 229 0.16 10.95 -13.50
C ASP A 229 -1.18 10.62 -14.19
N GLU A 230 -1.37 9.34 -14.49
CA GLU A 230 -2.58 8.86 -15.15
C GLU A 230 -3.83 9.11 -14.28
N PRO A 231 -5.02 9.36 -14.87
CA PRO A 231 -6.26 9.56 -14.12
C PRO A 231 -6.66 8.38 -13.24
N ASP A 232 -6.04 7.24 -13.48
CA ASP A 232 -6.31 5.95 -12.91
C ASP A 232 -5.16 5.49 -11.97
N ASP A 233 -4.28 6.40 -11.57
CA ASP A 233 -3.28 6.11 -10.55
C ASP A 233 -3.94 5.86 -9.18
N PRO A 234 -3.60 4.77 -8.46
CA PRO A 234 -4.11 4.50 -7.10
C PRO A 234 -3.87 5.63 -6.11
N ARG A 235 -2.83 6.43 -6.30
CA ARG A 235 -2.46 7.54 -5.41
C ARG A 235 -3.44 8.69 -5.47
N ARG A 236 -4.22 8.81 -6.56
CA ARG A 236 -5.13 9.93 -6.81
C ARG A 236 -6.11 10.22 -5.69
N TYR A 237 -6.59 9.18 -5.01
CA TYR A 237 -7.59 9.30 -3.94
C TYR A 237 -7.00 9.22 -2.54
N LEU A 238 -5.67 9.14 -2.42
CA LEU A 238 -5.01 9.12 -1.11
C LEU A 238 -4.93 10.54 -0.56
N SER A 239 -5.33 10.70 0.70
CA SER A 239 -5.04 11.94 1.41
C SER A 239 -3.53 12.09 1.60
N HIS A 240 -3.03 13.29 1.32
CA HIS A 240 -1.60 13.59 1.43
C HIS A 240 -1.19 13.94 2.87
N TYR A 241 -2.11 14.44 3.69
CA TYR A 241 -1.86 14.87 5.07
C TYR A 241 -2.82 14.19 6.04
N ASP A 242 -2.26 13.82 7.19
CA ASP A 242 -2.97 13.22 8.32
C ASP A 242 -3.69 14.28 9.15
N TYR A 243 -3.09 15.48 9.23
CA TYR A 243 -3.64 16.61 9.95
C TYR A 243 -3.49 17.90 9.14
N ASN A 244 -4.41 18.83 9.35
CA ASN A 244 -4.26 20.22 8.96
C ASN A 244 -4.26 21.11 10.20
N ILE A 245 -3.27 21.99 10.31
CA ILE A 245 -3.12 22.96 11.40
C ILE A 245 -3.57 24.32 10.90
N TYR A 246 -4.37 25.01 11.72
CA TYR A 246 -4.98 26.29 11.41
C TYR A 246 -4.59 27.34 12.44
N PHE A 247 -4.55 28.60 12.02
CA PHE A 247 -4.52 29.76 12.90
C PHE A 247 -5.73 30.65 12.56
N ASN A 248 -6.64 30.86 13.51
CA ASN A 248 -7.92 31.57 13.27
C ASN A 248 -8.62 31.09 11.99
N GLU A 249 -8.89 29.78 11.90
CA GLU A 249 -9.58 29.13 10.76
C GLU A 249 -8.82 29.16 9.43
N THR A 250 -7.65 29.78 9.35
CA THR A 250 -6.80 29.78 8.15
C THR A 250 -5.79 28.65 8.26
N ALA A 251 -5.81 27.71 7.32
CA ALA A 251 -4.84 26.62 7.27
C ALA A 251 -3.43 27.20 7.12
N ILE A 252 -2.50 26.78 7.96
CA ILE A 252 -1.10 27.21 7.90
C ILE A 252 -0.18 26.05 7.50
N TYR A 253 -0.50 24.83 7.94
CA TYR A 253 0.28 23.64 7.64
C TYR A 253 -0.60 22.41 7.39
N GLY A 254 -0.19 21.59 6.43
CA GLY A 254 -0.56 20.18 6.34
C GLY A 254 0.54 19.32 6.97
N LEU A 255 0.15 18.24 7.65
CA LEU A 255 1.07 17.40 8.40
C LEU A 255 0.78 15.93 8.15
N SER A 256 1.78 15.18 7.70
CA SER A 256 1.79 13.72 7.72
C SER A 256 2.95 13.24 8.60
N PRO A 257 3.02 11.94 8.95
CA PRO A 257 4.21 11.40 9.59
C PRO A 257 5.52 11.53 8.79
N TYR A 258 5.41 11.82 7.49
CA TYR A 258 6.50 11.72 6.52
C TYR A 258 6.84 13.06 5.85
N SER A 259 5.92 14.03 5.87
CA SER A 259 6.06 15.35 5.26
C SER A 259 5.34 16.44 6.06
N ILE A 260 5.81 17.67 5.89
CA ILE A 260 5.14 18.89 6.34
C ILE A 260 4.87 19.72 5.08
N GLY A 261 3.62 20.09 4.87
CA GLY A 261 3.17 20.98 3.81
C GLY A 261 2.89 22.37 4.32
N THR A 262 3.31 23.40 3.59
CA THR A 262 2.97 24.80 3.91
C THR A 262 1.75 25.23 3.10
N SER A 263 0.78 25.86 3.76
CA SER A 263 -0.37 26.47 3.07
C SER A 263 -0.04 27.88 2.61
N PHE A 264 -0.60 28.32 1.48
CA PHE A 264 -0.31 29.61 0.85
C PHE A 264 -1.56 30.46 0.66
N HIS A 265 -1.38 31.77 0.78
CA HIS A 265 -2.32 32.79 0.38
C HIS A 265 -2.04 33.16 -1.08
N GLY A 266 -3.06 32.98 -1.94
CA GLY A 266 -2.92 33.13 -3.38
C GLY A 266 -2.33 31.89 -4.06
N ASP A 267 -1.98 32.02 -5.33
CA ASP A 267 -1.47 30.91 -6.14
C ASP A 267 0.02 30.68 -5.84
N PHE A 268 0.33 29.49 -5.32
CA PHE A 268 1.68 29.04 -5.02
C PHE A 268 2.65 29.20 -6.20
N PHE A 269 2.24 28.84 -7.41
CA PHE A 269 3.11 28.89 -8.59
C PHE A 269 3.31 30.32 -9.12
N ASN A 270 2.43 31.24 -8.74
CA ASN A 270 2.43 32.63 -9.20
C ASN A 270 2.75 33.63 -8.08
N GLY A 271 3.63 33.25 -7.15
CA GLY A 271 4.15 34.15 -6.12
C GLY A 271 3.31 34.23 -4.84
N GLY A 272 2.53 33.17 -4.55
CA GLY A 272 1.77 33.03 -3.32
C GLY A 272 2.63 33.18 -2.07
N ILE A 273 2.03 33.70 -1.00
CA ILE A 273 2.71 34.00 0.26
C ILE A 273 2.33 32.91 1.26
N ALA A 274 3.30 32.29 1.93
CA ALA A 274 3.02 31.30 2.97
C ALA A 274 2.07 31.90 4.02
N ASN A 275 1.03 31.16 4.42
CA ASN A 275 -0.02 31.69 5.28
C ASN A 275 0.52 32.19 6.63
N VAL A 276 1.56 31.55 7.17
CA VAL A 276 2.26 32.02 8.37
C VAL A 276 2.83 33.44 8.20
N THR A 277 3.35 33.77 7.01
CA THR A 277 3.87 35.10 6.68
C THR A 277 2.73 36.08 6.39
N TYR A 278 1.72 35.65 5.63
CA TYR A 278 0.55 36.46 5.31
C TYR A 278 -0.22 36.90 6.57
N LEU A 279 -0.37 36.00 7.54
CA LEU A 279 -1.01 36.27 8.83
C LEU A 279 -0.11 37.06 9.79
N GLY A 280 1.15 37.33 9.43
CA GLY A 280 2.09 38.09 10.26
C GLY A 280 2.53 37.35 11.52
N LEU A 281 2.58 36.01 11.49
CA LEU A 281 3.03 35.23 12.64
C LEU A 281 4.51 35.50 12.91
N SER A 282 4.88 35.56 14.20
CA SER A 282 6.28 35.73 14.56
C SER A 282 7.08 34.48 14.19
N LYS A 283 8.35 34.67 13.83
CA LYS A 283 9.26 33.55 13.57
C LYS A 283 9.38 32.59 14.77
N GLU A 284 9.31 33.14 15.98
CA GLU A 284 9.38 32.36 17.22
C GLU A 284 8.18 31.43 17.36
N LEU A 285 6.97 31.90 17.02
CA LEU A 285 5.76 31.08 17.00
C LEU A 285 5.83 30.03 15.89
N ASP A 286 6.24 30.44 14.69
CA ASP A 286 6.37 29.55 13.53
C ASP A 286 7.36 28.40 13.80
N ASP A 287 8.57 28.72 14.28
CA ASP A 287 9.59 27.74 14.67
C ASP A 287 9.07 26.78 15.78
N ALA A 288 8.26 27.29 16.71
CA ALA A 288 7.69 26.47 17.79
C ALA A 288 6.61 25.50 17.29
N ILE A 289 5.76 25.92 16.35
CA ILE A 289 4.79 25.04 15.68
C ILE A 289 5.53 23.92 14.94
N GLU A 290 6.60 24.26 14.20
CA GLU A 290 7.38 23.26 13.47
C GLU A 290 8.02 22.21 14.41
N VAL A 291 8.48 22.64 15.59
CA VAL A 291 9.00 21.71 16.62
C VAL A 291 7.91 20.74 17.10
N ILE A 292 6.67 21.19 17.30
CA ILE A 292 5.55 20.33 17.69
C ILE A 292 5.26 19.31 16.58
N MET A 293 5.17 19.75 15.31
CA MET A 293 4.97 18.87 14.16
C MET A 293 6.06 17.79 14.06
N ARG A 294 7.33 18.19 14.20
CA ARG A 294 8.48 17.27 14.16
C ARG A 294 8.50 16.29 15.33
N LYS A 295 8.01 16.67 16.52
CA LYS A 295 7.82 15.75 17.65
C LYS A 295 6.76 14.69 17.33
N TYR A 296 5.63 15.08 16.74
CA TYR A 296 4.62 14.15 16.26
C TYR A 296 5.21 13.16 15.23
N MET A 297 5.95 13.65 14.21
CA MET A 297 6.60 12.79 13.22
C MET A 297 7.57 11.79 13.87
N LEU A 298 8.28 12.23 14.92
CA LEU A 298 9.16 11.35 15.69
C LEU A 298 8.38 10.29 16.48
N TYR A 299 7.24 10.63 17.09
CA TYR A 299 6.37 9.66 17.76
C TYR A 299 5.82 8.60 16.79
N ASN A 300 5.48 9.01 15.56
CA ASN A 300 5.09 8.04 14.54
C ASN A 300 6.20 7.06 14.20
N LYS A 301 7.47 7.51 14.16
CA LYS A 301 8.61 6.61 13.97
C LYS A 301 8.75 5.62 15.13
N TYR A 302 8.48 6.03 16.38
CA TYR A 302 8.45 5.12 17.52
C TYR A 302 7.34 4.08 17.45
N TYR A 303 6.17 4.43 16.90
CA TYR A 303 5.10 3.46 16.62
C TYR A 303 5.61 2.37 15.67
N TRP A 304 6.31 2.76 14.61
CA TRP A 304 6.88 1.86 13.62
C TRP A 304 8.24 1.25 13.98
N ARG A 305 8.70 1.34 15.23
CA ARG A 305 10.05 0.88 15.64
C ARG A 305 10.34 -0.58 15.29
N ASN A 306 9.31 -1.43 15.26
CA ASN A 306 9.45 -2.86 14.98
C ASN A 306 9.77 -3.16 13.50
N ASN A 307 9.70 -2.18 12.60
CA ASN A 307 10.16 -2.32 11.21
C ASN A 307 11.68 -2.14 11.07
N TYR A 308 12.39 -1.86 12.17
CA TYR A 308 13.83 -1.58 12.15
C TYR A 308 14.58 -2.52 13.09
N SER A 309 15.85 -2.76 12.80
CA SER A 309 16.77 -3.28 13.82
C SER A 309 16.89 -2.26 14.96
N TYR A 310 17.25 -2.73 16.17
CA TYR A 310 17.43 -1.84 17.30
C TYR A 310 18.50 -0.77 17.02
N GLU A 311 19.64 -1.19 16.46
CA GLU A 311 20.77 -0.32 16.14
C GLU A 311 20.41 0.73 15.10
N ASP A 312 19.72 0.33 14.03
CA ASP A 312 19.30 1.26 12.96
C ASP A 312 18.28 2.26 13.49
N PHE A 313 17.31 1.80 14.29
CA PHE A 313 16.33 2.68 14.90
C PHE A 313 16.98 3.75 15.78
N GLN A 314 17.95 3.36 16.62
CA GLN A 314 18.68 4.33 17.46
C GLN A 314 19.45 5.35 16.62
N LYS A 315 20.09 4.92 15.53
CA LYS A 315 20.81 5.81 14.61
C LYS A 315 19.87 6.80 13.94
N ILE A 316 18.74 6.32 13.43
CA ILE A 316 17.71 7.12 12.76
C ILE A 316 17.14 8.18 13.71
N VAL A 317 16.71 7.77 14.91
CA VAL A 317 16.15 8.69 15.92
C VAL A 317 17.16 9.75 16.35
N ARG A 318 18.43 9.37 16.61
CA ARG A 318 19.49 10.34 16.94
C ARG A 318 19.70 11.35 15.82
N ASN A 319 19.68 10.89 14.56
CA ASN A 319 19.84 11.77 13.42
C ASN A 319 18.68 12.77 13.30
N TYR A 320 17.43 12.32 13.46
CA TYR A 320 16.27 13.20 13.45
C TYR A 320 16.29 14.20 14.60
N LYS A 321 16.53 13.75 15.84
CA LYS A 321 16.64 14.67 16.99
C LYS A 321 17.67 15.76 16.77
N LYS A 322 18.84 15.40 16.23
CA LYS A 322 19.90 16.37 15.89
C LYS A 322 19.46 17.31 14.76
N THR A 323 18.94 16.77 13.66
CA THR A 323 18.59 17.53 12.45
C THR A 323 17.43 18.49 12.71
N TRP A 324 16.42 18.00 13.44
CA TRP A 324 15.21 18.74 13.79
C TRP A 324 15.34 19.57 15.07
N LYS A 325 16.52 19.55 15.73
CA LYS A 325 16.81 20.24 16.98
C LYS A 325 15.80 19.90 18.10
N LEU A 326 15.40 18.64 18.17
CA LEU A 326 14.54 18.11 19.22
C LEU A 326 15.43 17.62 20.36
N ASN A 327 15.52 18.41 21.43
CA ASN A 327 16.30 18.06 22.63
C ASN A 327 15.68 16.92 23.42
#